data_AF-A0A1F7R6L2-F1
#
_entry.id   AF-A0A1F7R6L2-F1
#
_cell.length_a   1.000
_cell.length_b   1.000
_cell.length_c   1.000
_cell.angle_alpha   90.00
_cell.angle_beta   90.00
_cell.angle_gamma   90.00
#
_symmetry.space_group_name_H-M   'P 1'
#
loop_
_entity.id
_entity.type
_entity.pdbx_description
1 polymer ?
#
loop_
_entity_poly.entity_id
_entity_poly.type
_entity_poly.pdbx_seq_one_letter_code
_entity_poly.pdbx_strand_id
1 'polypeptide(L)'
;MSGAEVTLTPVGANLLLLEENFEGTSFSGSRYLFRSAAEAFGVELSEQEDNDWRALLGGAYLVDHLIDIDKTDIMPHLTSVISGRGIPGLHLDTQVCFRNYILRQNESRYDDIMQRLGGVSRLAQRQAEAKTAHELIEVRLEEADLLAYLLALQTNTQEGAEPRERFNLWLRGWSRCGYLLDTFVDMDLDYENGDSGVRPTASSRATVAGAAVKESVTAIKNTPLRLIGKCALVGARYIMLDKKPDMTDLERP
;
A
#
# COMPACT_ATOMS: atom_id res chain seq x y z
N MET A 1 13.90 -38.62 35.72
CA MET A 1 14.52 -37.54 34.92
C MET A 1 13.53 -37.18 33.83
N SER A 2 12.70 -36.17 34.09
CA SER A 2 11.63 -35.73 33.20
C SER A 2 12.20 -34.82 32.12
N GLY A 3 12.06 -35.23 30.85
CA GLY A 3 12.21 -34.33 29.72
C GLY A 3 11.11 -33.29 29.77
N ALA A 4 11.49 -32.02 29.90
CA ALA A 4 10.57 -30.92 29.73
C ALA A 4 10.26 -30.78 28.24
N GLU A 5 9.06 -31.20 27.84
CA GLU A 5 8.46 -30.74 26.59
C GLU A 5 8.30 -29.23 26.67
N VAL A 6 9.08 -28.51 25.85
CA VAL A 6 8.89 -27.08 25.62
C VAL A 6 7.58 -26.95 24.82
N THR A 7 6.49 -26.73 25.54
CA THR A 7 5.20 -26.37 24.97
C THR A 7 5.32 -24.95 24.42
N LEU A 8 5.43 -24.83 23.10
CA LEU A 8 5.37 -23.54 22.40
C LEU A 8 4.06 -22.86 22.78
N THR A 9 4.16 -21.66 23.37
CA THR A 9 3.00 -20.85 23.76
C THR A 9 2.19 -20.43 22.53
N PRO A 10 0.86 -20.26 22.67
CA PRO A 10 -0.10 -20.10 21.57
C PRO A 10 -0.08 -18.70 20.93
N VAL A 11 1.08 -18.07 20.81
CA VAL A 11 1.22 -16.79 20.08
C VAL A 11 1.17 -17.03 18.57
N GLY A 12 1.72 -18.14 18.09
CA GLY A 12 1.67 -18.52 16.67
C GLY A 12 0.27 -18.92 16.18
N ALA A 13 -0.55 -19.55 17.04
CA ALA A 13 -1.91 -19.93 16.69
C ALA A 13 -2.86 -18.73 16.59
N ASN A 14 -2.66 -17.68 17.40
CA ASN A 14 -3.47 -16.45 17.35
C ASN A 14 -3.11 -15.52 16.16
N LEU A 15 -1.90 -15.63 15.60
CA LEU A 15 -1.51 -14.92 14.37
C LEU A 15 -2.25 -15.44 13.12
N LEU A 16 -2.68 -16.70 13.16
CA LEU A 16 -3.40 -17.38 12.08
C LEU A 16 -4.92 -17.22 12.18
N LEU A 17 -5.48 -17.02 13.38
CA LEU A 17 -6.93 -16.90 13.63
C LEU A 17 -7.59 -15.58 13.16
N LEU A 18 -6.87 -14.69 12.45
CA LEU A 18 -7.48 -13.60 11.68
C LEU A 18 -8.12 -14.10 10.36
N GLU A 19 -8.40 -15.39 10.24
CA GLU A 19 -9.15 -15.98 9.12
C GLU A 19 -10.65 -15.58 9.10
N GLU A 20 -11.18 -14.84 10.08
CA GLU A 20 -12.61 -14.49 10.12
C GLU A 20 -13.02 -13.13 9.53
N ASN A 21 -12.15 -12.38 8.86
CA ASN A 21 -12.54 -11.14 8.15
C ASN A 21 -12.36 -11.26 6.64
N PHE A 22 -12.83 -12.38 6.06
CA PHE A 22 -12.89 -12.57 4.61
C PHE A 22 -13.97 -11.64 4.02
N GLU A 23 -13.66 -10.37 3.80
CA GLU A 23 -14.55 -9.40 3.13
C GLU A 23 -14.69 -9.64 1.61
N GLY A 24 -14.36 -10.86 1.14
CA GLY A 24 -14.44 -11.23 -0.28
C GLY A 24 -13.47 -10.48 -1.19
N THR A 25 -12.38 -9.89 -0.66
CA THR A 25 -11.37 -9.18 -1.46
C THR A 25 -9.95 -9.56 -1.03
N SER A 26 -8.99 -9.48 -1.96
CA SER A 26 -7.56 -9.76 -1.73
C SER A 26 -6.87 -8.76 -0.79
N PHE A 27 -7.52 -7.64 -0.45
CA PHE A 27 -7.03 -6.55 0.40
C PHE A 27 -7.82 -6.39 1.73
N SER A 28 -8.48 -7.46 2.20
CA SER A 28 -9.28 -7.46 3.44
C SER A 28 -8.51 -6.99 4.69
N GLY A 29 -7.24 -7.38 4.83
CA GLY A 29 -6.37 -6.95 5.93
C GLY A 29 -6.12 -5.44 5.94
N SER A 30 -5.85 -4.85 4.76
CA SER A 30 -5.62 -3.42 4.60
C SER A 30 -6.89 -2.61 4.88
N ARG A 31 -8.06 -3.08 4.40
CA ARG A 31 -9.35 -2.44 4.64
C ARG A 31 -9.78 -2.50 6.12
N TYR A 32 -9.56 -3.63 6.78
CA TYR A 32 -9.79 -3.73 8.23
C TYR A 32 -8.90 -2.75 9.01
N LEU A 33 -7.62 -2.63 8.65
CA LEU A 33 -6.70 -1.69 9.28
C LEU A 33 -7.14 -0.24 9.03
N PHE A 34 -7.53 0.09 7.81
CA PHE A 34 -8.07 1.41 7.44
C PHE A 34 -9.27 1.80 8.32
N ARG A 35 -10.29 0.95 8.41
CA ARG A 35 -11.48 1.20 9.25
C ARG A 35 -11.14 1.30 10.73
N SER A 36 -10.33 0.36 11.23
CA SER A 36 -9.86 0.37 12.62
C SER A 36 -9.08 1.65 12.94
N ALA A 37 -8.28 2.14 11.99
CA ALA A 37 -7.52 3.36 12.15
C ALA A 37 -8.43 4.59 12.11
N ALA A 38 -9.36 4.68 11.16
CA ALA A 38 -10.33 5.78 11.10
C ALA A 38 -11.09 5.91 12.44
N GLU A 39 -11.64 4.81 12.96
CA GLU A 39 -12.27 4.76 14.28
C GLU A 39 -11.28 5.17 15.39
N ALA A 40 -10.02 4.74 15.29
CA ALA A 40 -8.97 5.08 16.24
C ALA A 40 -8.75 6.59 16.38
N PHE A 41 -8.87 7.32 15.27
CA PHE A 41 -8.72 8.77 15.17
C PHE A 41 -10.02 9.56 15.44
N GLY A 42 -11.15 8.87 15.63
CA GLY A 42 -12.46 9.50 15.81
C GLY A 42 -13.10 9.93 14.48
N VAL A 43 -12.74 9.28 13.38
CA VAL A 43 -13.32 9.50 12.06
C VAL A 43 -14.49 8.55 11.87
N GLU A 44 -15.68 9.11 11.64
CA GLU A 44 -16.83 8.36 11.17
C GLU A 44 -16.77 8.24 9.64
N LEU A 45 -16.65 7.01 9.17
CA LEU A 45 -16.60 6.68 7.75
C LEU A 45 -18.02 6.41 7.24
N SER A 46 -18.42 7.11 6.19
CA SER A 46 -19.57 6.71 5.39
C SER A 46 -19.28 5.43 4.61
N GLU A 47 -20.34 4.70 4.24
CA GLU A 47 -20.22 3.53 3.37
C GLU A 47 -19.58 3.90 2.02
N GLN A 48 -19.88 5.09 1.51
CA GLN A 48 -19.28 5.58 0.27
C GLN A 48 -17.76 5.74 0.42
N GLU A 49 -17.27 6.35 1.49
CA GLU A 49 -15.83 6.56 1.70
C GLU A 49 -15.05 5.26 1.83
N ASP A 50 -15.63 4.27 2.50
CA ASP A 50 -15.03 2.95 2.61
C ASP A 50 -15.00 2.21 1.25
N ASN A 51 -16.06 2.32 0.45
CA ASN A 51 -16.08 1.80 -0.92
C ASN A 51 -15.10 2.54 -1.85
N ASP A 52 -14.93 3.83 -1.64
CA ASP A 52 -14.01 4.69 -2.41
C ASP A 52 -12.56 4.34 -2.13
N TRP A 53 -12.23 4.19 -0.85
CA TRP A 53 -10.92 3.76 -0.41
C TRP A 53 -10.58 2.38 -1.00
N ARG A 54 -11.56 1.46 -0.98
CA ARG A 54 -11.41 0.14 -1.61
C ARG A 54 -11.13 0.23 -3.11
N ALA A 55 -11.87 1.06 -3.85
CA ALA A 55 -11.68 1.25 -5.28
C ALA A 55 -10.31 1.87 -5.60
N LEU A 56 -9.88 2.85 -4.82
CA LEU A 56 -8.57 3.50 -4.96
C LEU A 56 -7.42 2.55 -4.66
N LEU A 57 -7.51 1.77 -3.57
CA LEU A 57 -6.46 0.80 -3.24
C LEU A 57 -6.37 -0.29 -4.32
N GLY A 58 -7.50 -0.81 -4.79
CA GLY A 58 -7.52 -1.76 -5.89
C GLY A 58 -6.94 -1.18 -7.19
N GLY A 59 -7.23 0.09 -7.49
CA GLY A 59 -6.62 0.80 -8.61
C GLY A 59 -5.11 1.00 -8.47
N ALA A 60 -4.62 1.26 -7.25
CA ALA A 60 -3.19 1.36 -6.98
C ALA A 60 -2.47 0.02 -7.19
N TYR A 61 -3.02 -1.09 -6.71
CA TYR A 61 -2.47 -2.43 -6.99
C TYR A 61 -2.53 -2.81 -8.47
N LEU A 62 -3.60 -2.40 -9.18
CA LEU A 62 -3.67 -2.58 -10.63
C LEU A 62 -2.55 -1.84 -11.35
N VAL A 63 -2.26 -0.60 -10.93
CA VAL A 63 -1.16 0.21 -11.48
C VAL A 63 0.19 -0.43 -11.21
N ASP A 64 0.44 -0.85 -9.97
CA ASP A 64 1.67 -1.54 -9.55
C ASP A 64 1.92 -2.79 -10.42
N HIS A 65 0.91 -3.65 -10.54
CA HIS A 65 0.98 -4.85 -11.36
C HIS A 65 1.24 -4.58 -12.85
N LEU A 66 0.64 -3.53 -13.41
CA LEU A 66 0.88 -3.14 -14.81
C LEU A 66 2.31 -2.64 -15.04
N ILE A 67 2.88 -1.94 -14.05
CA ILE A 67 4.28 -1.50 -14.10
C ILE A 67 5.21 -2.72 -14.10
N ASP A 68 4.93 -3.73 -13.28
CA ASP A 68 5.73 -4.95 -13.22
C ASP A 68 5.70 -5.73 -14.55
N ILE A 69 4.54 -5.83 -15.20
CA ILE A 69 4.38 -6.54 -16.48
C ILE A 69 5.02 -5.76 -17.62
N ASP A 70 4.56 -4.52 -17.83
CA ASP A 70 4.82 -3.81 -19.07
C ASP A 70 6.09 -2.96 -19.01
N LYS A 71 6.57 -2.61 -17.79
CA LYS A 71 7.70 -1.71 -17.51
C LYS A 71 7.71 -0.42 -18.35
N THR A 72 6.54 0.02 -18.82
CA THR A 72 6.36 1.12 -19.80
C THR A 72 5.24 2.08 -19.34
N ASP A 73 4.83 2.99 -20.23
CA ASP A 73 3.75 3.95 -19.95
C ASP A 73 2.41 3.22 -19.75
N ILE A 74 1.88 3.27 -18.53
CA ILE A 74 0.63 2.62 -18.14
C ILE A 74 -0.63 3.39 -18.54
N MET A 75 -0.51 4.63 -19.05
CA MET A 75 -1.66 5.46 -19.40
C MET A 75 -2.61 4.83 -20.44
N PRO A 76 -2.14 4.10 -21.46
CA PRO A 76 -3.02 3.37 -22.38
C PRO A 76 -3.88 2.31 -21.66
N HIS A 77 -3.30 1.61 -20.68
CA HIS A 77 -3.98 0.59 -19.87
C HIS A 77 -5.06 1.23 -18.99
N LEU A 78 -4.70 2.31 -18.27
CA LEU A 78 -5.66 3.07 -17.46
C LEU A 78 -6.82 3.62 -18.30
N THR A 79 -6.53 4.12 -19.50
CA THR A 79 -7.56 4.57 -20.45
C THR A 79 -8.48 3.41 -20.88
N SER A 80 -7.94 2.21 -21.06
CA SER A 80 -8.73 1.00 -21.36
C SER A 80 -9.69 0.65 -20.22
N VAL A 81 -9.22 0.69 -18.98
CA VAL A 81 -10.03 0.44 -17.79
C VAL A 81 -11.16 1.46 -17.67
N ILE A 82 -10.85 2.76 -17.78
CA ILE A 82 -11.82 3.85 -17.63
C ILE A 82 -12.88 3.81 -18.73
N SER A 83 -12.48 3.51 -19.97
CA SER A 83 -13.41 3.35 -21.10
C SER A 83 -14.29 2.09 -21.01
N GLY A 84 -14.05 1.21 -20.03
CA GLY A 84 -14.83 -0.01 -19.80
C GLY A 84 -14.45 -1.17 -20.71
N ARG A 85 -13.37 -1.06 -21.48
CA ARG A 85 -12.80 -2.19 -22.24
C ARG A 85 -12.12 -3.20 -21.33
N GLY A 86 -11.57 -2.71 -20.22
CA GLY A 86 -10.81 -3.51 -19.28
C GLY A 86 -9.47 -3.98 -19.85
N ILE A 87 -8.79 -4.81 -19.07
CA ILE A 87 -7.53 -5.46 -19.38
C ILE A 87 -7.76 -6.96 -19.14
N PRO A 88 -7.66 -7.81 -20.18
CA PRO A 88 -7.83 -9.24 -20.04
C PRO A 88 -6.85 -9.85 -19.04
N GLY A 89 -7.31 -10.84 -18.27
CA GLY A 89 -6.47 -11.55 -17.29
C GLY A 89 -6.27 -10.84 -15.96
N LEU A 90 -6.84 -9.65 -15.75
CA LEU A 90 -6.78 -8.93 -14.48
C LEU A 90 -8.16 -8.87 -13.82
N HIS A 91 -8.19 -8.87 -12.48
CA HIS A 91 -9.42 -8.86 -11.66
C HIS A 91 -10.49 -7.87 -12.15
N LEU A 92 -11.55 -8.40 -12.78
CA LEU A 92 -12.62 -7.60 -13.36
C LEU A 92 -13.31 -6.68 -12.34
N ASP A 93 -13.60 -7.20 -11.14
CA ASP A 93 -14.29 -6.44 -10.10
C ASP A 93 -13.48 -5.22 -9.65
N THR A 94 -12.15 -5.35 -9.55
CA THR A 94 -11.26 -4.23 -9.21
C THR A 94 -11.28 -3.18 -10.31
N GLN A 95 -11.18 -3.60 -11.57
CA GLN A 95 -11.23 -2.69 -12.72
C GLN A 95 -12.56 -1.92 -12.78
N VAL A 96 -13.69 -2.61 -12.55
CA VAL A 96 -15.03 -2.00 -12.55
C VAL A 96 -15.20 -1.03 -11.37
N CYS A 97 -14.78 -1.43 -10.16
CA CYS A 97 -14.84 -0.57 -8.98
C CYS A 97 -14.02 0.70 -9.17
N PHE A 98 -12.77 0.56 -9.64
CA PHE A 98 -11.88 1.69 -9.90
C PHE A 98 -12.44 2.61 -11.00
N ARG A 99 -12.92 2.06 -12.12
CA ARG A 99 -13.61 2.82 -13.17
C ARG A 99 -14.77 3.64 -12.62
N ASN A 100 -15.68 3.00 -11.88
CA ASN A 100 -16.85 3.67 -11.33
C ASN A 100 -16.46 4.76 -10.33
N TYR A 101 -15.40 4.53 -9.56
CA TYR A 101 -14.83 5.56 -8.69
C TYR A 101 -14.32 6.76 -9.49
N ILE A 102 -13.59 6.55 -10.59
CA ILE A 102 -13.02 7.62 -11.41
C ILE A 102 -14.11 8.43 -12.11
N LEU A 103 -15.11 7.77 -12.70
CA LEU A 103 -16.17 8.43 -13.48
C LEU A 103 -17.12 9.31 -12.66
N ARG A 104 -17.19 9.13 -11.34
CA ARG A 104 -18.00 9.99 -10.45
C ARG A 104 -17.24 11.21 -9.93
N GLN A 105 -15.93 11.30 -10.19
CA GLN A 105 -15.15 12.48 -9.80
C GLN A 105 -15.50 13.67 -10.68
N ASN A 106 -15.36 14.87 -10.14
CA ASN A 106 -15.35 16.07 -10.98
C ASN A 106 -14.09 16.12 -11.87
N GLU A 107 -14.14 16.91 -12.93
CA GLU A 107 -13.06 17.03 -13.93
C GLU A 107 -11.70 17.34 -13.29
N SER A 108 -11.66 18.32 -12.37
CA SER A 108 -10.41 18.69 -11.70
C SER A 108 -9.78 17.55 -10.90
N ARG A 109 -10.60 16.79 -10.16
CA ARG A 109 -10.12 15.65 -9.36
C ARG A 109 -9.76 14.47 -10.24
N TYR A 110 -10.51 14.24 -11.32
CA TYR A 110 -10.19 13.24 -12.34
C TYR A 110 -8.80 13.50 -12.92
N ASP A 111 -8.54 14.72 -13.41
CA ASP A 111 -7.26 15.10 -14.02
C ASP A 111 -6.09 14.95 -13.05
N ASP A 112 -6.25 15.41 -11.80
CA ASP A 112 -5.22 15.28 -10.76
C ASP A 112 -4.90 13.81 -10.43
N ILE A 113 -5.91 12.94 -10.32
CA ILE A 113 -5.68 11.50 -10.09
C ILE A 113 -4.98 10.87 -11.31
N MET A 114 -5.45 11.15 -12.52
CA MET A 114 -4.89 10.56 -13.74
C MET A 114 -3.45 11.01 -13.99
N GLN A 115 -3.14 12.30 -13.77
CA GLN A 115 -1.78 12.83 -13.89
C GLN A 115 -0.83 12.14 -12.89
N ARG A 116 -1.30 11.89 -11.67
CA ARG A 116 -0.53 11.25 -10.61
C ARG A 116 -0.28 9.78 -10.87
N LEU A 117 -1.31 9.03 -11.26
CA LEU A 117 -1.17 7.62 -11.63
C LEU A 117 -0.27 7.44 -12.86
N GLY A 118 -0.41 8.29 -13.88
CA GLY A 118 0.53 8.32 -15.01
C GLY A 118 1.96 8.71 -14.63
N GLY A 119 2.16 9.32 -13.44
CA GLY A 119 3.47 9.62 -12.89
C GLY A 119 4.20 8.40 -12.31
N VAL A 120 3.50 7.30 -12.02
CA VAL A 120 4.10 6.14 -11.35
C VAL A 120 5.13 5.44 -12.23
N SER A 121 4.91 5.31 -13.54
CA SER A 121 5.91 4.77 -14.48
C SER A 121 7.25 5.55 -14.41
N ARG A 122 7.21 6.88 -14.19
CA ARG A 122 8.43 7.68 -14.02
C ARG A 122 9.13 7.41 -12.69
N LEU A 123 8.37 7.10 -11.63
CA LEU A 123 8.94 6.71 -10.33
C LEU A 123 9.62 5.35 -10.44
N ALA A 124 8.98 4.37 -11.08
CA ALA A 124 9.56 3.06 -11.35
C ALA A 124 10.86 3.16 -12.18
N GLN A 125 10.86 3.99 -13.22
CA GLN A 125 12.08 4.24 -13.99
C GLN A 125 13.19 4.88 -13.13
N ARG A 126 12.86 5.90 -12.32
CA ARG A 126 13.83 6.54 -11.42
C ARG A 126 14.37 5.58 -10.36
N GLN A 127 13.56 4.61 -9.92
CA GLN A 127 13.99 3.56 -9.00
C GLN A 127 15.03 2.64 -9.66
N ALA A 128 14.74 2.16 -10.87
CA ALA A 128 15.65 1.33 -11.65
C ALA A 128 16.96 2.07 -12.01
N GLU A 129 16.90 3.39 -12.20
CA GLU A 129 18.04 4.24 -12.54
C GLU A 129 18.79 4.81 -11.31
N ALA A 130 18.28 4.60 -10.10
CA ALA A 130 18.88 5.14 -8.87
C ALA A 130 20.30 4.59 -8.67
N LYS A 131 21.25 5.48 -8.39
CA LYS A 131 22.68 5.13 -8.25
C LYS A 131 23.10 5.05 -6.79
N THR A 132 22.33 5.67 -5.90
CA THR A 132 22.63 5.71 -4.47
C THR A 132 21.42 5.32 -3.63
N ALA A 133 21.68 4.81 -2.42
CA ALA A 133 20.62 4.49 -1.47
C ALA A 133 19.76 5.73 -1.10
N HIS A 134 20.33 6.93 -1.13
CA HIS A 134 19.58 8.16 -0.84
C HIS A 134 18.58 8.49 -1.96
N GLU A 135 19.01 8.40 -3.22
CA GLU A 135 18.11 8.56 -4.38
C GLU A 135 16.98 7.52 -4.35
N LEU A 136 17.30 6.26 -4.03
CA LEU A 136 16.30 5.22 -3.86
C LEU A 136 15.29 5.57 -2.75
N ILE A 137 15.78 5.98 -1.56
CA ILE A 137 14.91 6.41 -0.45
C ILE A 137 13.99 7.57 -0.88
N GLU A 138 14.51 8.57 -1.60
CA GLU A 138 13.71 9.70 -2.09
C GLU A 138 12.58 9.24 -3.02
N VAL A 139 12.88 8.36 -3.98
CA VAL A 139 11.89 7.81 -4.91
C VAL A 139 10.81 7.01 -4.16
N ARG A 140 11.20 6.13 -3.23
CA ARG A 140 10.25 5.31 -2.46
C ARG A 140 9.37 6.17 -1.52
N LEU A 141 9.90 7.26 -0.98
CA LEU A 141 9.12 8.21 -0.17
C LEU A 141 8.13 9.02 -1.02
N GLU A 142 8.50 9.37 -2.26
CA GLU A 142 7.61 10.05 -3.20
C GLU A 142 6.44 9.15 -3.61
N GLU A 143 6.71 7.87 -3.85
CA GLU A 143 5.69 6.88 -4.17
C GLU A 143 4.75 6.60 -2.99
N ALA A 144 5.30 6.46 -1.78
CA ALA A 144 4.51 6.35 -0.56
C ALA A 144 3.60 7.57 -0.34
N ASP A 145 4.13 8.78 -0.54
CA ASP A 145 3.35 10.02 -0.45
C ASP A 145 2.22 10.07 -1.48
N LEU A 146 2.46 9.55 -2.69
CA LEU A 146 1.45 9.44 -3.73
C LEU A 146 0.34 8.45 -3.32
N LEU A 147 0.68 7.25 -2.85
CA LEU A 147 -0.31 6.28 -2.38
C LEU A 147 -1.16 6.86 -1.24
N ALA A 148 -0.49 7.46 -0.24
CA ALA A 148 -1.17 8.08 0.89
C ALA A 148 -2.08 9.24 0.45
N TYR A 149 -1.68 10.02 -0.54
CA TYR A 149 -2.50 11.09 -1.12
C TYR A 149 -3.76 10.56 -1.79
N LEU A 150 -3.62 9.48 -2.57
CA LEU A 150 -4.75 8.86 -3.26
C LEU A 150 -5.77 8.32 -2.26
N LEU A 151 -5.29 7.69 -1.18
CA LEU A 151 -6.09 7.06 -0.14
C LEU A 151 -6.57 8.04 0.96
N ALA A 152 -6.13 9.29 0.93
CA ALA A 152 -6.49 10.28 1.95
C ALA A 152 -7.99 10.60 1.93
N LEU A 153 -8.55 10.76 3.12
CA LEU A 153 -9.92 11.22 3.31
C LEU A 153 -10.04 12.71 3.00
N GLN A 154 -11.18 13.11 2.44
CA GLN A 154 -11.48 14.53 2.23
C GLN A 154 -11.66 15.25 3.57
N THR A 155 -11.09 16.46 3.68
CA THR A 155 -11.09 17.29 4.90
C THR A 155 -11.90 18.58 4.74
N ASN A 156 -12.64 18.70 3.65
CA ASN A 156 -13.37 19.92 3.26
C ASN A 156 -14.70 20.15 4.02
N THR A 157 -15.13 19.23 4.88
CA THR A 157 -16.29 19.40 5.76
C THR A 157 -15.87 19.97 7.12
N GLN A 158 -16.55 21.02 7.62
CA GLN A 158 -16.20 21.65 8.90
C GLN A 158 -16.31 20.68 10.10
N GLU A 159 -17.28 19.77 10.06
CA GLU A 159 -17.38 18.69 11.05
C GLU A 159 -16.44 17.54 10.66
N GLY A 160 -15.55 17.16 11.58
CA GLY A 160 -14.63 16.03 11.41
C GLY A 160 -13.30 16.33 10.71
N ALA A 161 -13.03 17.57 10.28
CA ALA A 161 -11.79 17.93 9.58
C ALA A 161 -10.51 17.56 10.36
N GLU A 162 -10.41 17.96 11.64
CA GLU A 162 -9.21 17.70 12.45
C GLU A 162 -8.93 16.19 12.65
N PRO A 163 -9.90 15.35 13.07
CA PRO A 163 -9.73 13.90 13.08
C PRO A 163 -9.23 13.32 11.75
N ARG A 164 -9.78 13.79 10.63
CA ARG A 164 -9.44 13.34 9.27
C ARG A 164 -8.04 13.78 8.87
N GLU A 165 -7.62 15.00 9.21
CA GLU A 165 -6.26 15.48 8.99
C GLU A 165 -5.23 14.64 9.77
N ARG A 166 -5.50 14.36 11.05
CA ARG A 166 -4.63 13.50 11.87
C ARG A 166 -4.56 12.07 11.31
N PHE A 167 -5.69 11.54 10.87
CA PHE A 167 -5.74 10.24 10.20
C PHE A 167 -4.91 10.24 8.90
N ASN A 168 -5.04 11.26 8.04
CA ASN A 168 -4.30 11.37 6.79
C ASN A 168 -2.79 11.52 7.03
N LEU A 169 -2.39 12.29 8.04
CA LEU A 169 -0.99 12.42 8.45
C LEU A 169 -0.42 11.07 8.95
N TRP A 170 -1.21 10.33 9.73
CA TRP A 170 -0.87 8.99 10.18
C TRP A 170 -0.72 8.01 9.01
N LEU A 171 -1.67 8.03 8.06
CA LEU A 171 -1.66 7.19 6.86
C LEU A 171 -0.40 7.43 6.03
N ARG A 172 -0.02 8.70 5.82
CA ARG A 172 1.22 9.07 5.14
C ARG A 172 2.45 8.52 5.86
N GLY A 173 2.53 8.66 7.18
CA GLY A 173 3.65 8.13 7.96
C GLY A 173 3.79 6.62 7.86
N TRP A 174 2.67 5.89 7.93
CA TRP A 174 2.68 4.43 7.79
C TRP A 174 2.96 3.95 6.37
N SER A 175 2.49 4.67 5.34
CA SER A 175 2.84 4.36 3.96
C SER A 175 4.35 4.48 3.73
N ARG A 176 4.98 5.57 4.19
CA ARG A 176 6.45 5.75 4.11
C ARG A 176 7.23 4.67 4.83
N CYS A 177 6.79 4.32 6.04
CA CYS A 177 7.35 3.23 6.82
C CYS A 177 7.27 1.90 6.04
N GLY A 178 6.09 1.56 5.51
CA GLY A 178 5.85 0.35 4.74
C GLY A 178 6.76 0.25 3.51
N TYR A 179 6.80 1.31 2.68
CA TYR A 179 7.61 1.35 1.47
C TYR A 179 9.11 1.18 1.73
N LEU A 180 9.64 1.80 2.79
CA LEU A 180 11.07 1.66 3.13
C LEU A 180 11.40 0.31 3.76
N LEU A 181 10.48 -0.30 4.53
CA LEU A 181 10.65 -1.65 5.05
C LEU A 181 10.61 -2.69 3.92
N ASP A 182 9.65 -2.56 3.00
CA ASP A 182 9.54 -3.37 1.79
C ASP A 182 10.84 -3.28 0.97
N THR A 183 11.30 -2.06 0.66
CA THR A 183 12.59 -1.82 -0.02
C THR A 183 13.79 -2.43 0.72
N PHE A 184 13.78 -2.45 2.05
CA PHE A 184 14.86 -3.04 2.84
C PHE A 184 14.86 -4.58 2.76
N VAL A 185 13.68 -5.19 2.81
CA VAL A 185 13.49 -6.64 2.74
C VAL A 185 13.80 -7.16 1.34
N ASP A 186 13.28 -6.49 0.32
CA ASP A 186 13.33 -6.94 -1.08
C ASP A 186 14.57 -6.43 -1.83
N MET A 187 15.48 -5.72 -1.15
CA MET A 187 16.62 -5.04 -1.79
C MET A 187 17.50 -5.94 -2.67
N ASP A 188 17.66 -7.22 -2.33
CA ASP A 188 18.40 -8.17 -3.17
C ASP A 188 17.62 -8.51 -4.44
N LEU A 189 16.34 -8.87 -4.26
CA LEU A 189 15.45 -9.28 -5.34
C LEU A 189 15.24 -8.16 -6.34
N ASP A 190 14.97 -6.94 -5.87
CA ASP A 190 14.78 -5.76 -6.71
C ASP A 190 16.03 -5.45 -7.55
N TYR A 191 17.21 -5.64 -6.97
CA TYR A 191 18.47 -5.44 -7.70
C TYR A 191 18.71 -6.54 -8.73
N GLU A 192 18.43 -7.80 -8.39
CA GLU A 192 18.57 -8.95 -9.30
C GLU A 192 17.58 -8.88 -10.48
N ASN A 193 16.37 -8.40 -10.25
CA ASN A 193 15.33 -8.22 -11.27
C ASN A 193 15.49 -6.93 -12.11
N GLY A 194 16.39 -6.03 -11.70
CA GLY A 194 16.62 -4.75 -12.35
C GLY A 194 15.56 -3.69 -12.04
N ASP A 195 14.71 -3.93 -11.04
CA ASP A 195 13.70 -2.98 -10.58
C ASP A 195 14.31 -1.88 -9.69
N SER A 196 15.54 -2.10 -9.19
CA SER A 196 16.35 -1.11 -8.49
C SER A 196 17.79 -1.07 -9.02
N GLY A 197 18.30 0.14 -9.25
CA GLY A 197 19.70 0.36 -9.66
C GLY A 197 20.71 0.26 -8.52
N VAL A 198 20.24 0.20 -7.26
CA VAL A 198 21.09 0.26 -6.07
C VAL A 198 21.52 -1.13 -5.62
N ARG A 199 22.81 -1.41 -5.71
CA ARG A 199 23.38 -2.68 -5.24
C ARG A 199 23.16 -2.89 -3.73
N PRO A 200 22.79 -4.11 -3.26
CA PRO A 200 22.48 -4.42 -1.86
C PRO A 200 23.74 -4.64 -0.99
N THR A 201 24.62 -3.65 -0.95
CA THR A 201 25.80 -3.64 -0.07
C THR A 201 25.42 -3.42 1.41
N ALA A 202 26.33 -3.77 2.34
CA ALA A 202 26.11 -3.47 3.76
C ALA A 202 25.88 -1.97 4.03
N SER A 203 26.56 -1.09 3.28
CA SER A 203 26.39 0.36 3.42
C SER A 203 25.01 0.82 2.95
N SER A 204 24.57 0.38 1.77
CA SER A 204 23.27 0.78 1.21
C SER A 204 22.11 0.26 2.07
N ARG A 205 22.20 -1.00 2.54
CA ARG A 205 21.25 -1.56 3.51
C ARG A 205 21.19 -0.78 4.80
N ALA A 206 22.33 -0.39 5.37
CA ALA A 206 22.36 0.40 6.59
C ALA A 206 21.72 1.79 6.38
N THR A 207 21.92 2.41 5.23
CA THR A 207 21.27 3.68 4.87
C THR A 207 19.75 3.53 4.77
N VAL A 208 19.25 2.51 4.05
CA VAL A 208 17.81 2.25 3.92
C VAL A 208 17.20 1.88 5.28
N ALA A 209 17.84 1.01 6.05
CA ALA A 209 17.39 0.64 7.40
C ALA A 209 17.31 1.86 8.33
N GLY A 210 18.32 2.75 8.28
CA GLY A 210 18.32 4.00 9.05
C GLY A 210 17.14 4.90 8.72
N ALA A 211 16.80 5.03 7.43
CA ALA A 211 15.62 5.77 6.98
C ALA A 211 14.31 5.09 7.41
N ALA A 212 14.20 3.77 7.24
CA ALA A 212 13.04 2.99 7.67
C ALA A 212 12.78 3.13 9.18
N VAL A 213 13.83 3.08 10.01
CA VAL A 213 13.73 3.30 11.47
C VAL A 213 13.27 4.72 11.77
N LYS A 214 13.82 5.74 11.10
CA LYS A 214 13.41 7.14 11.30
C LYS A 214 11.93 7.35 10.99
N GLU A 215 11.45 6.84 9.86
CA GLU A 215 10.03 6.94 9.49
C GLU A 215 9.15 6.09 10.41
N SER A 216 9.60 4.89 10.81
CA SER A 216 8.90 4.03 11.79
C SER A 216 8.70 4.74 13.13
N VAL A 217 9.75 5.36 13.69
CA VAL A 217 9.66 6.11 14.95
C VAL A 217 8.67 7.26 14.82
N THR A 218 8.66 7.95 13.68
CA THR A 218 7.72 9.06 13.42
C THR A 218 6.29 8.54 13.31
N ALA A 219 6.05 7.46 12.57
CA ALA A 219 4.74 6.83 12.43
C ALA A 219 4.20 6.31 13.76
N ILE A 220 5.03 5.59 14.54
CA ILE A 220 4.66 5.03 15.85
C ILE A 220 4.27 6.14 16.83
N LYS A 221 5.03 7.24 16.90
CA LYS A 221 4.71 8.38 17.77
C LYS A 221 3.33 8.98 17.50
N ASN A 222 2.91 8.97 16.23
CA ASN A 222 1.62 9.50 15.79
C ASN A 222 0.51 8.44 15.76
N THR A 223 0.79 7.21 16.21
CA THR A 223 -0.18 6.10 16.18
C THR A 223 -0.91 6.00 17.52
N PRO A 224 -2.25 6.00 17.54
CA PRO A 224 -3.01 5.72 18.76
C PRO A 224 -2.57 4.38 19.37
N LEU A 225 -2.34 4.34 20.69
CA LEU A 225 -1.83 3.13 21.38
C LEU A 225 -2.65 1.87 21.07
N ARG A 226 -3.99 2.00 20.98
CA ARG A 226 -4.92 0.92 20.63
C ARG A 226 -4.73 0.33 19.22
N LEU A 227 -4.01 1.04 18.34
CA LEU A 227 -3.78 0.66 16.95
C LEU A 227 -2.39 0.04 16.72
N ILE A 228 -1.40 0.33 17.57
CA ILE A 228 0.00 -0.10 17.40
C ILE A 228 0.11 -1.62 17.21
N GLY A 229 -0.57 -2.41 18.06
CA GLY A 229 -0.56 -3.86 17.96
C GLY A 229 -1.16 -4.38 16.64
N LYS A 230 -2.23 -3.73 16.15
CA LYS A 230 -2.84 -4.07 14.85
C LYS A 230 -1.89 -3.76 13.69
N CYS A 231 -1.24 -2.59 13.70
CA CYS A 231 -0.26 -2.24 12.67
C CYS A 231 0.92 -3.21 12.66
N ALA A 232 1.48 -3.52 13.83
CA ALA A 232 2.59 -4.46 13.94
C ALA A 232 2.22 -5.86 13.42
N LEU A 233 1.00 -6.32 13.73
CA LEU A 233 0.49 -7.61 13.29
C LEU A 233 0.28 -7.67 11.76
N VAL A 234 -0.35 -6.64 11.18
CA VAL A 234 -0.58 -6.56 9.72
C VAL A 234 0.75 -6.44 8.98
N GLY A 235 1.67 -5.59 9.46
CA GLY A 235 3.00 -5.45 8.86
C GLY A 235 3.83 -6.73 8.96
N ALA A 236 3.81 -7.42 10.11
CA ALA A 236 4.49 -8.71 10.26
C ALA A 236 3.93 -9.78 9.32
N ARG A 237 2.61 -9.84 9.12
CA ARG A 237 1.99 -10.75 8.15
C ARG A 237 2.40 -10.42 6.72
N TYR A 238 2.45 -9.15 6.34
CA TYR A 238 2.89 -8.73 5.01
C TYR A 238 4.32 -9.20 4.74
N ILE A 239 5.26 -8.91 5.65
CA ILE A 239 6.67 -9.28 5.51
C ILE A 239 6.87 -10.81 5.56
N MET A 240 6.20 -11.52 6.46
CA MET A 240 6.43 -12.96 6.67
C MET A 240 5.76 -13.85 5.62
N LEU A 241 4.64 -13.40 5.07
CA LEU A 241 3.84 -14.24 4.17
C LEU A 241 4.03 -13.87 2.70
N ASP A 242 4.69 -12.75 2.39
CA ASP A 242 4.89 -12.22 1.03
C ASP A 242 3.61 -12.27 0.18
N LYS A 243 2.49 -11.90 0.81
CA LYS A 243 1.16 -11.91 0.17
C LYS A 243 0.85 -10.51 -0.34
N LYS A 244 1.56 -10.07 -1.37
CA LYS A 244 1.03 -9.00 -2.23
C LYS A 244 -0.28 -9.51 -2.85
N PRO A 245 -1.37 -8.71 -2.88
CA PRO A 245 -2.58 -9.09 -3.59
C PRO A 245 -2.25 -9.40 -5.06
N ASP A 246 -2.41 -10.65 -5.47
CA ASP A 246 -2.30 -11.02 -6.87
C ASP A 246 -3.48 -10.40 -7.63
N MET A 247 -3.18 -9.63 -8.67
CA MET A 247 -4.15 -8.93 -9.49
C MET A 247 -4.52 -9.71 -10.76
N THR A 248 -3.93 -10.88 -10.97
CA THR A 248 -4.28 -11.78 -12.06
C THR A 248 -5.54 -12.59 -11.72
N ASP A 249 -6.49 -12.61 -12.65
CA ASP A 249 -7.56 -13.59 -12.62
C ASP A 249 -6.92 -14.93 -13.02
N LEU A 250 -6.67 -15.83 -12.06
CA LEU A 250 -6.38 -17.22 -12.38
C LEU A 250 -7.50 -17.70 -13.31
N GLU A 251 -7.16 -18.07 -14.54
CA GLU A 251 -8.08 -18.80 -15.41
C GLU A 251 -8.60 -19.97 -14.59
N ARG A 252 -9.85 -19.89 -14.13
CA ARG A 252 -10.49 -21.05 -13.50
C ARG A 252 -10.54 -22.10 -14.61
N PRO A 253 -9.95 -23.29 -14.41
CA PRO A 253 -10.07 -24.38 -15.38
C PRO A 253 -11.54 -24.75 -15.61
#